data_AF-A0A2V4UUE5-F1
#
_entry.id   AF-A0A2V4UUE5-F1
#
_cell.length_a   1.000
_cell.length_b   1.000
_cell.length_c   1.000
_cell.angle_alpha   90.00
_cell.angle_beta   90.00
_cell.angle_gamma   90.00
#
_symmetry.space_group_name_H-M   'P 1'
#
loop_
_entity.id
_entity.type
_entity.pdbx_description
1 polymer ?
#
loop_
_entity_poly.entity_id
_entity_poly.type
_entity_poly.pdbx_seq_one_letter_code
_entity_poly.pdbx_strand_id
1 'polypeptide(L)'
;MEALEIERLAKNLIAGNFTFETEDYSQAINKLVSIYKLDNALYYLKQMANSDDYSIIFALSFILEHYSKPFINANKDEVSQLTLQAINKGYCSANCYLLYPLVYFMEHDEEYLCFLELLHNRQNTLQNDVLRHLYYFDTHKYEKLNRLSEQLDFSLFYSLPSKIDSQWFEQQVKGKSLLYRKVVASAVYKKVKDKKFVHSLTDMTDAELFDFIYIWLPDDTSKTS
;
A
#
# COMPACT_ATOMS: atom_id res chain seq x y z
N MET A 1 28.64 -14.77 -13.71
CA MET A 1 27.84 -16.01 -13.63
C MET A 1 26.43 -15.69 -13.10
N GLU A 2 26.33 -14.99 -11.96
CA GLU A 2 25.05 -14.56 -11.37
C GLU A 2 24.16 -13.70 -12.30
N ALA A 3 24.72 -12.67 -12.95
CA ALA A 3 23.93 -11.82 -13.87
C ALA A 3 23.29 -12.60 -15.04
N LEU A 4 24.03 -13.54 -15.63
CA LEU A 4 23.49 -14.41 -16.70
C LEU A 4 22.37 -15.31 -16.20
N GLU A 5 22.46 -15.78 -14.95
CA GLU A 5 21.41 -16.58 -14.33
C GLU A 5 20.14 -15.74 -14.10
N ILE A 6 20.28 -14.54 -13.52
CA ILE A 6 19.17 -13.61 -13.29
C ILE A 6 18.49 -13.25 -14.62
N GLU A 7 19.27 -12.95 -15.66
CA GLU A 7 18.74 -12.61 -16.97
C GLU A 7 17.96 -13.79 -17.58
N ARG A 8 18.48 -15.01 -17.48
CA ARG A 8 17.80 -16.23 -17.93
C ARG A 8 16.48 -16.45 -17.17
N LEU A 9 16.48 -16.26 -15.86
CA LEU A 9 15.28 -16.38 -15.03
C LEU A 9 14.22 -15.35 -15.43
N ALA A 10 14.61 -14.10 -15.69
CA ALA A 10 13.69 -13.04 -16.09
C ALA A 10 13.03 -13.38 -17.44
N LYS A 11 13.82 -13.83 -18.43
CA LYS A 11 13.31 -14.27 -19.74
C LYS A 11 12.34 -15.44 -19.61
N ASN A 12 12.68 -16.44 -18.79
CA ASN A 12 11.82 -17.61 -18.58
C ASN A 12 10.51 -17.24 -17.90
N LEU A 13 10.54 -16.33 -16.91
CA LEU A 13 9.34 -15.83 -16.25
C LEU A 13 8.43 -15.08 -17.23
N ILE A 14 8.99 -14.16 -18.01
CA ILE A 14 8.24 -13.39 -19.03
C ILE A 14 7.65 -14.31 -20.11
N ALA A 15 8.34 -15.40 -20.44
CA ALA A 15 7.86 -16.40 -21.39
C ALA A 15 6.78 -17.34 -20.82
N GLY A 16 6.44 -17.23 -19.53
CA GLY A 16 5.45 -18.11 -18.89
C GLY A 16 5.98 -19.52 -18.58
N ASN A 17 7.30 -19.70 -18.50
CA ASN A 17 7.91 -21.03 -18.30
C ASN A 17 7.87 -21.51 -16.84
N PHE A 18 7.34 -20.71 -15.92
CA PHE A 18 7.15 -21.09 -14.52
C PHE A 18 5.66 -21.18 -14.20
N THR A 19 5.23 -22.32 -13.68
CA THR A 19 3.87 -22.49 -13.17
C THR A 19 3.71 -21.74 -11.85
N PHE A 20 2.71 -20.86 -11.77
CA PHE A 20 2.40 -20.08 -10.57
C PHE A 20 2.19 -20.98 -9.33
N GLU A 21 2.57 -20.49 -8.16
CA GLU A 21 2.46 -21.21 -6.86
C GLU A 21 3.23 -22.55 -6.78
N THR A 22 4.25 -22.74 -7.62
CA THR A 22 5.20 -23.86 -7.47
C THR A 22 6.46 -23.45 -6.72
N GLU A 23 7.19 -24.45 -6.23
CA GLU A 23 8.51 -24.24 -5.62
C GLU A 23 9.48 -23.60 -6.62
N ASP A 24 9.51 -24.07 -7.88
CA ASP A 24 10.35 -23.53 -8.93
C ASP A 24 10.07 -22.05 -9.20
N TYR A 25 8.78 -21.68 -9.28
CA TYR A 25 8.36 -20.28 -9.42
C TYR A 25 8.82 -19.43 -8.22
N SER A 26 8.62 -19.93 -7.01
CA SER A 26 9.01 -19.25 -5.77
C SER A 26 10.53 -19.03 -5.70
N GLN A 27 11.32 -20.04 -6.06
CA GLN A 27 12.78 -19.92 -6.13
C GLN A 27 13.21 -18.91 -7.20
N ALA A 28 12.53 -18.88 -8.35
CA ALA A 28 12.83 -17.94 -9.43
C ALA A 28 12.57 -16.48 -9.02
N ILE A 29 11.39 -16.15 -8.48
CA ILE A 29 11.07 -14.77 -8.10
C ILE A 29 11.96 -14.26 -6.96
N ASN A 30 12.34 -15.13 -6.01
CA ASN A 30 13.27 -14.76 -4.93
C ASN A 30 14.66 -14.38 -5.46
N LYS A 31 15.17 -15.10 -6.47
CA LYS A 31 16.43 -14.71 -7.14
C LYS A 31 16.27 -13.42 -7.95
N LEU A 32 15.10 -13.22 -8.56
CA LEU A 32 14.79 -12.02 -9.35
C LEU A 32 14.62 -10.75 -8.53
N VAL A 33 14.54 -10.81 -7.20
CA VAL A 33 14.70 -9.61 -6.35
C VAL A 33 16.03 -8.90 -6.63
N SER A 34 17.07 -9.65 -7.04
CA SER A 34 18.37 -9.10 -7.46
C SER A 34 18.43 -8.62 -8.92
N ILE A 35 17.30 -8.50 -9.63
CA ILE A 35 17.27 -8.09 -11.04
C ILE A 35 17.90 -6.71 -11.28
N TYR A 36 17.94 -5.85 -10.26
CA TYR A 36 18.66 -4.56 -10.27
C TYR A 36 20.16 -4.65 -10.56
N LYS A 37 20.77 -5.85 -10.43
CA LYS A 37 22.18 -6.09 -10.77
C LYS A 37 22.43 -6.18 -12.28
N LEU A 38 21.38 -6.19 -13.09
CA LEU A 38 21.49 -6.19 -14.55
C LEU A 38 21.54 -4.76 -15.09
N ASP A 39 22.43 -4.51 -16.05
CA ASP A 39 22.51 -3.21 -16.74
C ASP A 39 21.19 -2.84 -17.44
N ASN A 40 20.42 -3.84 -17.87
CA ASN A 40 19.12 -3.70 -18.53
C ASN A 40 17.94 -4.08 -17.62
N ALA A 41 18.06 -3.97 -16.30
CA ALA A 41 17.00 -4.34 -15.35
C ALA A 41 15.63 -3.71 -15.70
N LEU A 42 15.60 -2.41 -16.02
CA LEU A 42 14.38 -1.70 -16.38
C LEU A 42 13.68 -2.26 -17.62
N TYR A 43 14.44 -2.83 -18.57
CA TYR A 43 13.85 -3.48 -19.74
C TYR A 43 12.96 -4.65 -19.31
N TYR A 44 13.46 -5.52 -18.44
CA TYR A 44 12.70 -6.68 -17.97
C TYR A 44 11.50 -6.29 -17.10
N LEU A 45 11.66 -5.30 -16.21
CA LEU A 45 10.52 -4.81 -15.42
C LEU A 45 9.41 -4.23 -16.30
N LYS A 46 9.77 -3.47 -17.35
CA LYS A 46 8.82 -2.95 -18.34
C LYS A 46 8.08 -4.09 -19.06
N GLN A 47 8.78 -5.15 -19.44
CA GLN A 47 8.13 -6.32 -20.05
C GLN A 47 7.14 -6.98 -19.08
N MET A 48 7.49 -7.10 -17.80
CA MET A 48 6.59 -7.66 -16.79
C MET A 48 5.35 -6.77 -16.57
N ALA A 49 5.53 -5.45 -16.45
CA ALA A 49 4.41 -4.50 -16.23
C ALA A 49 3.45 -4.43 -17.42
N ASN A 50 3.95 -4.65 -18.63
CA ASN A 50 3.14 -4.71 -19.85
C ASN A 50 2.34 -6.02 -19.98
N SER A 51 2.64 -7.04 -19.17
CA SER A 51 1.92 -8.31 -19.21
C SER A 51 0.49 -8.18 -18.68
N ASP A 52 -0.42 -8.98 -19.22
CA ASP A 52 -1.76 -9.22 -18.66
C ASP A 52 -1.84 -10.56 -17.91
N ASP A 53 -0.71 -11.27 -17.77
CA ASP A 53 -0.62 -12.50 -16.99
C ASP A 53 -0.47 -12.18 -15.50
N TYR A 54 -1.43 -12.64 -14.70
CA TYR A 54 -1.43 -12.46 -13.24
C TYR A 54 -0.15 -12.97 -12.58
N SER A 55 0.40 -14.11 -13.00
CA SER A 55 1.63 -14.65 -12.42
C SER A 55 2.82 -13.72 -12.65
N ILE A 56 2.90 -13.08 -13.82
CA ILE A 56 3.97 -12.14 -14.14
C ILE A 56 3.80 -10.84 -13.35
N ILE A 57 2.56 -10.33 -13.23
CA ILE A 57 2.27 -9.13 -12.42
C ILE A 57 2.53 -9.38 -10.93
N PHE A 58 2.19 -10.57 -10.43
CA PHE A 58 2.52 -10.96 -9.06
C PHE A 58 4.03 -11.03 -8.82
N ALA A 59 4.79 -11.60 -9.77
CA ALA A 59 6.24 -11.60 -9.68
C ALA A 59 6.80 -10.18 -9.66
N LEU A 60 6.30 -9.30 -10.53
CA LEU A 60 6.69 -7.89 -10.54
C LEU A 60 6.40 -7.22 -9.19
N SER A 61 5.20 -7.43 -8.62
CA SER A 61 4.83 -6.83 -7.34
C SER A 61 5.76 -7.28 -6.21
N PHE A 62 6.06 -8.58 -6.15
CA PHE A 62 6.97 -9.14 -5.15
C PHE A 62 8.39 -8.60 -5.31
N ILE A 63 8.88 -8.53 -6.55
CA ILE A 63 10.19 -7.98 -6.88
C ILE A 63 10.26 -6.51 -6.41
N LEU A 64 9.29 -5.66 -6.81
CA LEU A 64 9.26 -4.22 -6.50
C LEU A 64 9.13 -3.92 -5.01
N GLU A 65 8.43 -4.74 -4.24
CA GLU A 65 8.37 -4.62 -2.78
C GLU A 65 9.76 -4.82 -2.13
N HIS A 66 10.56 -5.75 -2.65
CA HIS A 66 11.85 -6.15 -2.08
C HIS A 66 13.06 -5.46 -2.75
N TYR A 67 12.82 -4.44 -3.57
CA TYR A 67 13.86 -3.85 -4.40
C TYR A 67 14.95 -3.10 -3.61
N SER A 68 16.12 -2.97 -4.24
CA SER A 68 17.25 -2.17 -3.71
C SER A 68 16.93 -0.67 -3.73
N LYS A 69 16.93 -0.01 -2.56
CA LYS A 69 16.71 1.44 -2.41
C LYS A 69 17.61 2.29 -3.33
N PRO A 70 18.92 2.04 -3.45
CA PRO A 70 19.76 2.75 -4.42
C PRO A 70 19.28 2.69 -5.87
N PHE A 71 18.84 1.51 -6.34
CA PHE A 71 18.33 1.37 -7.70
C PHE A 71 17.01 2.13 -7.87
N ILE A 72 16.10 1.95 -6.91
CA ILE A 72 14.81 2.64 -6.86
C ILE A 72 15.02 4.15 -6.99
N ASN A 73 15.93 4.73 -6.20
CA ASN A 73 16.16 6.17 -6.20
C ASN A 73 16.80 6.66 -7.51
N ALA A 74 17.62 5.85 -8.14
CA ALA A 74 18.24 6.18 -9.42
C ALA A 74 17.27 6.12 -10.61
N ASN A 75 16.14 5.40 -10.48
CA ASN A 75 15.17 5.14 -11.56
C ASN A 75 13.74 5.42 -11.10
N LYS A 76 13.58 6.45 -10.27
CA LYS A 76 12.37 6.70 -9.47
C LYS A 76 11.12 6.81 -10.35
N ASP A 77 11.18 7.66 -11.37
CA ASP A 77 10.03 7.96 -12.23
C ASP A 77 9.61 6.73 -13.02
N GLU A 78 10.57 5.99 -13.59
CA GLU A 78 10.27 4.75 -14.29
C GLU A 78 9.67 3.69 -13.37
N VAL A 79 10.20 3.52 -12.16
CA VAL A 79 9.66 2.52 -11.21
C VAL A 79 8.28 2.94 -10.69
N SER A 80 8.03 4.25 -10.47
CA SER A 80 6.70 4.74 -10.14
C SER A 80 5.69 4.40 -11.24
N GLN A 81 6.02 4.70 -12.49
CA GLN A 81 5.16 4.42 -13.64
C GLN A 81 4.88 2.91 -13.82
N LEU A 82 5.89 2.06 -13.62
CA LEU A 82 5.70 0.60 -13.62
C LEU A 82 4.77 0.13 -12.51
N THR A 83 4.90 0.71 -11.32
CA THR A 83 4.04 0.40 -10.17
C THR A 83 2.59 0.77 -10.46
N LEU A 84 2.35 1.98 -10.99
CA LEU A 84 1.01 2.43 -11.39
C LEU A 84 0.40 1.54 -12.47
N GLN A 85 1.17 1.21 -13.51
CA GLN A 85 0.73 0.30 -14.57
C GLN A 85 0.33 -1.07 -14.03
N ALA A 86 1.11 -1.63 -13.11
CA ALA A 86 0.82 -2.92 -12.50
C ALA A 86 -0.43 -2.87 -11.60
N ILE A 87 -0.60 -1.81 -10.81
CA ILE A 87 -1.79 -1.62 -9.95
C ILE A 87 -3.07 -1.54 -10.78
N ASN A 88 -3.01 -0.82 -11.92
CA ASN A 88 -4.13 -0.64 -12.84
C ASN A 88 -4.62 -1.95 -13.48
N LYS A 89 -3.87 -3.05 -13.38
CA LYS A 89 -4.34 -4.40 -13.77
C LYS A 89 -5.42 -4.94 -12.82
N GLY A 90 -5.54 -4.39 -11.61
CA GLY A 90 -6.64 -4.70 -10.68
C GLY A 90 -6.48 -6.03 -9.92
N TYR A 91 -5.29 -6.64 -9.93
CA TYR A 91 -5.04 -7.90 -9.23
C TYR A 91 -4.81 -7.67 -7.73
N CYS A 92 -5.83 -7.94 -6.91
CA CYS A 92 -5.79 -7.55 -5.49
C CYS A 92 -4.58 -8.07 -4.72
N SER A 93 -4.21 -9.35 -4.87
CA SER A 93 -3.05 -9.92 -4.17
C SER A 93 -1.73 -9.25 -4.57
N ALA A 94 -1.57 -8.90 -5.85
CA ALA A 94 -0.41 -8.15 -6.31
C ALA A 94 -0.44 -6.70 -5.78
N ASN A 95 -1.62 -6.09 -5.70
CA ASN A 95 -1.78 -4.72 -5.20
C ASN A 95 -1.41 -4.59 -3.72
N CYS A 96 -1.56 -5.64 -2.90
CA CYS A 96 -1.04 -5.64 -1.53
C CYS A 96 0.48 -5.42 -1.50
N TYR A 97 1.21 -6.08 -2.40
CA TYR A 97 2.66 -5.93 -2.51
C TYR A 97 3.07 -4.60 -3.17
N LEU A 98 2.30 -4.13 -4.17
CA LEU A 98 2.56 -2.85 -4.86
C LEU A 98 2.26 -1.62 -3.99
N LEU A 99 1.51 -1.78 -2.90
CA LEU A 99 1.20 -0.67 -1.99
C LEU A 99 2.46 -0.04 -1.38
N TYR A 100 3.44 -0.87 -0.99
CA TYR A 100 4.69 -0.37 -0.43
C TYR A 100 5.48 0.52 -1.40
N PRO A 101 5.83 0.06 -2.63
CA PRO A 101 6.49 0.94 -3.59
C PRO A 101 5.63 2.14 -3.97
N LEU A 102 4.30 2.01 -4.13
CA LEU A 102 3.42 3.15 -4.39
C LEU A 102 3.62 4.25 -3.33
N VAL A 103 3.46 3.89 -2.05
CA VAL A 103 3.59 4.83 -0.91
C VAL A 103 4.98 5.47 -0.84
N TYR A 104 6.02 4.73 -1.24
CA TYR A 104 7.39 5.22 -1.29
C TYR A 104 7.56 6.36 -2.33
N PHE A 105 6.90 6.25 -3.48
CA PHE A 105 7.04 7.20 -4.59
C PHE A 105 6.02 8.32 -4.64
N MET A 106 4.96 8.28 -3.82
CA MET A 106 3.87 9.28 -3.83
C MET A 106 4.36 10.73 -3.77
N GLU A 107 4.38 11.41 -4.91
CA GLU A 107 4.81 12.81 -5.08
C GLU A 107 3.92 13.57 -6.07
N HIS A 108 3.47 12.91 -7.12
CA HIS A 108 2.62 13.45 -8.16
C HIS A 108 1.17 13.00 -7.98
N ASP A 109 0.24 13.79 -8.52
CA ASP A 109 -1.19 13.60 -8.27
C ASP A 109 -1.68 12.21 -8.73
N GLU A 110 -1.05 11.61 -9.74
CA GLU A 110 -1.36 10.25 -10.21
C GLU A 110 -1.15 9.16 -9.14
N GLU A 111 -0.08 9.22 -8.34
CA GLU A 111 0.14 8.23 -7.29
C GLU A 111 -0.85 8.39 -6.14
N TYR A 112 -1.22 9.64 -5.81
CA TYR A 112 -2.24 9.89 -4.79
C TYR A 112 -3.62 9.43 -5.25
N LEU A 113 -3.97 9.64 -6.53
CA LEU A 113 -5.22 9.13 -7.10
C LEU A 113 -5.25 7.60 -7.08
N CYS A 114 -4.16 6.95 -7.49
CA CYS A 114 -4.01 5.50 -7.40
C CYS A 114 -4.15 4.99 -5.94
N PHE A 115 -3.56 5.68 -4.97
CA PHE A 115 -3.72 5.34 -3.56
C PHE A 115 -5.19 5.46 -3.09
N LEU A 116 -5.89 6.52 -3.50
CA LEU A 116 -7.31 6.71 -3.20
C LEU A 116 -8.17 5.61 -3.84
N GLU A 117 -7.87 5.20 -5.07
CA GLU A 117 -8.57 4.08 -5.72
C GLU A 117 -8.39 2.77 -4.95
N LEU A 118 -7.17 2.46 -4.49
CA LEU A 118 -6.91 1.30 -3.63
C LEU A 118 -7.64 1.41 -2.28
N LEU A 119 -7.74 2.61 -1.71
CA LEU A 119 -8.46 2.86 -0.47
C LEU A 119 -9.97 2.63 -0.62
N HIS A 120 -10.54 2.96 -1.78
CA HIS A 120 -11.93 2.72 -2.12
C HIS A 120 -12.20 1.27 -2.61
N ASN A 121 -11.22 0.39 -2.58
CA ASN A 121 -11.38 -1.00 -2.99
C ASN A 121 -12.41 -1.74 -2.10
N ARG A 122 -13.18 -2.64 -2.71
CA ARG A 122 -14.20 -3.43 -2.01
C ARG A 122 -13.61 -4.59 -1.19
N GLN A 123 -12.38 -4.99 -1.48
CA GLN A 123 -11.70 -6.03 -0.72
C GLN A 123 -11.18 -5.45 0.60
N ASN A 124 -11.80 -5.88 1.70
CA ASN A 124 -11.56 -5.34 3.05
C ASN A 124 -10.07 -5.45 3.46
N THR A 125 -9.40 -6.56 3.11
CA THR A 125 -7.97 -6.77 3.40
C THR A 125 -7.08 -5.70 2.76
N LEU A 126 -7.22 -5.45 1.45
CA LEU A 126 -6.46 -4.40 0.78
C LEU A 126 -6.81 -3.01 1.30
N GLN A 127 -8.11 -2.72 1.46
CA GLN A 127 -8.56 -1.43 2.00
C GLN A 127 -7.95 -1.17 3.39
N ASN A 128 -7.95 -2.16 4.28
CA ASN A 128 -7.41 -2.01 5.62
C ASN A 128 -5.88 -1.86 5.61
N ASP A 129 -5.19 -2.53 4.69
CA ASP A 129 -3.74 -2.35 4.53
C ASP A 129 -3.41 -0.93 4.03
N VAL A 130 -4.15 -0.43 3.04
CA VAL A 130 -4.03 0.97 2.56
C VAL A 130 -4.31 1.96 3.69
N LEU A 131 -5.35 1.73 4.50
CA LEU A 131 -5.65 2.54 5.68
C LEU A 131 -4.52 2.52 6.71
N ARG A 132 -3.86 1.39 6.93
CA ARG A 132 -2.72 1.26 7.86
C ARG A 132 -1.56 2.17 7.43
N HIS A 133 -1.31 2.31 6.13
CA HIS A 133 -0.25 3.19 5.62
C HIS A 133 -0.47 4.67 5.95
N LEU A 134 -1.71 5.11 6.12
CA LEU A 134 -2.00 6.48 6.57
C LEU A 134 -1.32 6.80 7.90
N TYR A 135 -1.12 5.83 8.80
CA TYR A 135 -0.43 6.07 10.07
C TYR A 135 0.99 6.65 9.89
N TYR A 136 1.68 6.27 8.81
CA TYR A 136 3.08 6.64 8.55
C TYR A 136 3.24 7.91 7.73
N PHE A 137 2.15 8.54 7.28
CA PHE A 137 2.24 9.73 6.44
C PHE A 137 2.55 10.99 7.27
N ASP A 138 3.22 11.93 6.61
CA ASP A 138 3.45 13.29 7.11
C ASP A 138 2.30 14.23 6.71
N THR A 139 2.35 15.47 7.22
CA THR A 139 1.35 16.50 6.92
C THR A 139 1.21 16.78 5.43
N HIS A 140 2.31 16.80 4.67
CA HIS A 140 2.28 17.10 3.25
C HIS A 140 1.46 16.06 2.48
N LYS A 141 1.65 14.77 2.77
CA LYS A 141 0.87 13.69 2.16
C LYS A 141 -0.61 13.80 2.50
N TYR A 142 -0.97 14.15 3.73
CA TYR A 142 -2.39 14.35 4.07
C TYR A 142 -3.00 15.55 3.35
N GLU A 143 -2.29 16.67 3.25
CA GLU A 143 -2.77 17.85 2.52
C GLU A 143 -3.03 17.52 1.04
N LYS A 144 -2.12 16.76 0.43
CA LYS A 144 -2.28 16.26 -0.95
C LYS A 144 -3.49 15.35 -1.10
N LEU A 145 -3.66 14.36 -0.22
CA LEU A 145 -4.84 13.50 -0.20
C LEU A 145 -6.13 14.29 0.03
N ASN A 146 -6.13 15.25 0.95
CA ASN A 146 -7.30 16.08 1.26
C ASN A 146 -7.72 16.95 0.08
N ARG A 147 -6.76 17.46 -0.69
CA ARG A 147 -7.02 18.23 -1.91
C ARG A 147 -7.63 17.37 -3.03
N LEU A 148 -7.21 16.10 -3.13
CA LEU A 148 -7.61 15.20 -4.21
C LEU A 148 -8.84 14.34 -3.87
N SER A 149 -9.17 14.18 -2.59
CA SER A 149 -10.31 13.38 -2.15
C SER A 149 -11.59 14.20 -2.08
N GLU A 150 -12.67 13.69 -2.67
CA GLU A 150 -14.01 14.30 -2.57
C GLU A 150 -14.84 13.76 -1.40
N GLN A 151 -14.50 12.56 -0.90
CA GLN A 151 -15.36 11.80 0.03
C GLN A 151 -14.78 11.65 1.43
N LEU A 152 -13.45 11.72 1.57
CA LEU A 152 -12.73 11.48 2.82
C LEU A 152 -12.06 12.77 3.26
N ASP A 153 -12.14 13.05 4.56
CA ASP A 153 -11.49 14.22 5.17
C ASP A 153 -10.15 13.80 5.78
N PHE A 154 -9.06 14.10 5.07
CA PHE A 154 -7.71 13.82 5.55
C PHE A 154 -7.16 14.97 6.41
N SER A 155 -7.86 16.11 6.51
CA SER A 155 -7.46 17.19 7.42
C SER A 155 -7.44 16.76 8.87
N LEU A 156 -8.28 15.79 9.22
CA LEU A 156 -8.29 15.12 10.52
C LEU A 156 -6.91 14.60 10.95
N PHE A 157 -5.98 14.28 10.06
CA PHE A 157 -4.66 13.83 10.48
C PHE A 157 -3.73 14.94 10.99
N TYR A 158 -4.04 16.22 10.72
CA TYR A 158 -3.23 17.37 11.14
C TYR A 158 -4.02 18.49 11.83
N SER A 159 -5.35 18.41 11.92
CA SER A 159 -6.20 19.42 12.55
C SER A 159 -7.23 18.86 13.54
N LEU A 160 -6.89 17.78 14.26
CA LEU A 160 -7.76 17.25 15.33
C LEU A 160 -7.88 18.21 16.52
N PRO A 161 -9.10 18.38 17.09
CA PRO A 161 -9.29 19.17 18.30
C PRO A 161 -8.51 18.61 19.49
N SER A 162 -8.22 19.45 20.48
CA SER A 162 -7.51 19.07 21.70
C SER A 162 -8.31 18.08 22.56
N LYS A 163 -9.63 18.20 22.55
CA LYS A 163 -10.55 17.30 23.27
C LYS A 163 -11.32 16.44 22.27
N ILE A 164 -11.22 15.13 22.44
CA ILE A 164 -11.90 14.10 21.64
C ILE A 164 -12.72 13.26 22.61
N ASP A 165 -14.02 13.14 22.38
CA ASP A 165 -14.95 12.30 23.13
C ASP A 165 -15.93 11.62 22.18
N SER A 166 -16.77 10.72 22.72
CA SER A 166 -17.73 9.95 21.91
C SER A 166 -18.72 10.84 21.17
N GLN A 167 -19.15 11.96 21.79
CA GLN A 167 -20.05 12.91 21.15
C GLN A 167 -19.40 13.59 19.94
N TRP A 168 -18.14 14.03 20.06
CA TRP A 168 -17.40 14.56 18.92
C TRP A 168 -17.25 13.49 17.83
N PHE A 169 -16.88 12.26 18.20
CA PHE A 169 -16.69 11.17 17.24
C PHE A 169 -17.98 10.87 16.47
N GLU A 170 -19.11 10.73 17.17
CA GLU A 170 -20.44 10.52 16.56
C GLU A 170 -20.77 11.63 15.55
N GLN A 171 -20.53 12.90 15.92
CA GLN A 171 -20.77 14.03 15.02
C GLN A 171 -19.93 13.97 13.74
N GLN A 172 -18.69 13.47 13.81
CA GLN A 172 -17.84 13.31 12.63
C GLN A 172 -18.33 12.20 11.69
N VAL A 173 -18.88 11.11 12.24
CA VAL A 173 -19.15 9.89 11.47
C VAL A 173 -20.62 9.64 11.15
N LYS A 174 -21.54 10.41 11.73
CA LYS A 174 -22.98 10.24 11.54
C LYS A 174 -23.37 10.33 10.06
N GLY A 175 -24.03 9.27 9.56
CA GLY A 175 -24.44 9.16 8.16
C GLY A 175 -23.28 8.92 7.17
N LYS A 176 -22.05 8.73 7.65
CA LYS A 176 -20.87 8.43 6.82
C LYS A 176 -20.66 6.94 6.65
N SER A 177 -19.92 6.58 5.60
CA SER A 177 -19.55 5.19 5.27
C SER A 177 -18.63 4.58 6.32
N LEU A 178 -18.55 3.24 6.34
CA LEU A 178 -17.59 2.51 7.18
C LEU A 178 -16.13 2.91 6.88
N LEU A 179 -15.79 3.10 5.60
CA LEU A 179 -14.46 3.59 5.21
C LEU A 179 -14.14 4.94 5.87
N TYR A 180 -15.09 5.88 5.84
CA TYR A 180 -14.91 7.19 6.50
C TYR A 180 -14.72 7.03 8.01
N ARG A 181 -15.49 6.15 8.67
CA ARG A 181 -15.31 5.83 10.09
C ARG A 181 -13.90 5.32 10.39
N LYS A 182 -13.38 4.43 9.55
CA LYS A 182 -11.99 3.92 9.67
C LYS A 182 -10.97 5.05 9.50
N VAL A 183 -11.18 6.00 8.57
CA VAL A 183 -10.33 7.19 8.41
C VAL A 183 -10.33 8.06 9.67
N VAL A 184 -11.50 8.36 10.26
CA VAL A 184 -11.59 9.12 11.52
C VAL A 184 -10.89 8.36 12.65
N ALA A 185 -11.13 7.05 12.77
CA ALA A 185 -10.47 6.20 13.78
C ALA A 185 -8.95 6.21 13.63
N SER A 186 -8.43 6.11 12.39
CA SER A 186 -6.99 6.21 12.09
C SER A 186 -6.41 7.57 12.48
N ALA A 187 -7.10 8.66 12.18
CA ALA A 187 -6.65 10.01 12.54
C ALA A 187 -6.57 10.19 14.07
N VAL A 188 -7.62 9.78 14.79
CA VAL A 188 -7.63 9.82 16.26
C VAL A 188 -6.52 8.93 16.81
N TYR A 189 -6.37 7.71 16.29
CA TYR A 189 -5.33 6.77 16.72
C TYR A 189 -3.93 7.35 16.54
N LYS A 190 -3.63 7.98 15.39
CA LYS A 190 -2.33 8.60 15.15
C LYS A 190 -1.97 9.65 16.22
N LYS A 191 -2.97 10.38 16.73
CA LYS A 191 -2.77 11.39 17.77
C LYS A 191 -2.61 10.79 19.18
N VAL A 192 -3.46 9.83 19.54
CA VAL A 192 -3.57 9.33 20.93
C VAL A 192 -2.80 8.04 21.20
N LYS A 193 -2.50 7.27 20.15
CA LYS A 193 -1.77 5.99 20.17
C LYS A 193 -2.36 4.94 21.13
N ASP A 194 -3.68 4.99 21.34
CA ASP A 194 -4.39 4.08 22.23
C ASP A 194 -5.62 3.48 21.52
N LYS A 195 -5.51 2.19 21.16
CA LYS A 195 -6.59 1.42 20.52
C LYS A 195 -7.83 1.33 21.41
N LYS A 196 -7.66 1.20 22.73
CA LYS A 196 -8.78 1.12 23.69
C LYS A 196 -9.52 2.44 23.76
N PHE A 197 -8.78 3.55 23.78
CA PHE A 197 -9.39 4.87 23.72
C PHE A 197 -10.20 5.06 22.43
N VAL A 198 -9.61 4.79 21.25
CA VAL A 198 -10.31 4.91 19.97
C VAL A 198 -11.56 4.04 19.94
N HIS A 199 -11.45 2.78 20.38
CA HIS A 199 -12.60 1.88 20.48
C HIS A 199 -13.69 2.42 21.44
N SER A 200 -13.31 3.05 22.56
CA SER A 200 -14.26 3.64 23.52
C SER A 200 -15.05 4.83 22.97
N LEU A 201 -14.62 5.42 21.85
CA LEU A 201 -15.36 6.49 21.16
C LEU A 201 -16.50 5.95 20.29
N THR A 202 -16.57 4.63 20.11
CA THR A 202 -17.54 3.95 19.25
C THR A 202 -18.61 3.25 20.08
N ASP A 203 -19.83 3.14 19.55
CA ASP A 203 -20.95 2.48 20.24
C ASP A 203 -20.89 0.93 20.20
N MET A 204 -19.72 0.34 19.90
CA MET A 204 -19.45 -1.11 19.89
C MET A 204 -20.29 -1.98 18.93
N THR A 205 -21.11 -1.40 18.05
CA THR A 205 -22.00 -2.20 17.17
C THR A 205 -21.39 -2.64 15.83
N ASP A 206 -20.21 -2.13 15.48
CA ASP A 206 -19.60 -2.32 14.15
C ASP A 206 -18.38 -3.25 14.24
N ALA A 207 -18.60 -4.54 13.97
CA ALA A 207 -17.57 -5.58 14.07
C ALA A 207 -16.39 -5.34 13.11
N GLU A 208 -16.64 -4.77 11.93
CA GLU A 208 -15.57 -4.46 10.97
C GLU A 208 -14.71 -3.29 11.43
N LEU A 209 -15.31 -2.28 12.08
CA LEU A 209 -14.55 -1.19 12.69
C LEU A 209 -13.74 -1.69 13.90
N PHE A 210 -14.30 -2.59 14.70
CA PHE A 210 -13.58 -3.25 15.79
C PHE A 210 -12.34 -3.99 15.27
N ASP A 211 -12.52 -4.84 14.26
CA ASP A 211 -11.43 -5.61 13.65
C ASP A 211 -10.36 -4.68 13.08
N PHE A 212 -10.77 -3.61 12.40
CA PHE A 212 -9.84 -2.61 11.90
C PHE A 212 -8.99 -1.99 13.02
N ILE A 213 -9.62 -1.55 14.11
CA ILE A 213 -8.92 -0.90 15.23
C ILE A 213 -7.91 -1.84 15.90
N TYR A 214 -8.28 -3.11 16.12
CA TYR A 214 -7.44 -4.02 16.89
C TYR A 214 -6.43 -4.79 16.04
N ILE A 215 -6.80 -5.20 14.83
CA ILE A 215 -5.97 -6.05 13.96
C ILE A 215 -5.09 -5.21 13.02
N TRP A 216 -5.64 -4.13 12.46
CA TRP A 216 -5.01 -3.44 11.32
C TRP A 216 -4.28 -2.16 11.69
N LEU A 217 -4.75 -1.41 12.68
CA LEU A 217 -3.96 -0.29 13.20
C LEU A 217 -2.65 -0.83 13.80
N PRO A 218 -1.51 -0.16 13.55
CA PRO A 218 -0.22 -0.65 14.01
C PRO A 218 -0.18 -0.71 15.53
N ASP A 219 0.57 -1.65 16.10
CA ASP A 219 0.89 -1.62 17.52
C ASP A 219 2.01 -0.60 17.73
N ASP A 220 1.76 0.41 18.58
CA ASP A 220 2.79 1.36 18.98
C ASP A 220 3.73 0.68 19.99
N THR A 221 4.60 -0.20 19.49
CA THR A 221 5.64 -0.88 20.28
C THR A 221 6.85 0.01 20.54
N SER A 222 6.76 1.34 20.31
CA SER A 222 7.78 2.30 20.74
C SER A 222 7.73 2.57 22.26
N LYS A 223 7.57 1.52 23.06
CA LYS A 223 8.04 1.47 24.43
C LYS A 223 9.09 0.37 24.48
N THR A 224 10.30 0.76 24.88
CA THR A 224 11.54 -0.02 25.07
C THR A 224 12.43 -0.24 23.85
N SER A 225 13.31 0.71 23.61
CA SER A 225 14.76 0.48 23.46
C SER A 225 15.50 1.65 24.08
#